data_AF-A0A8T9CJB0-F1
#
_entry.id   AF-A0A8T9CJB0-F1
#
_cell.length_a   1.000
_cell.length_b   1.000
_cell.length_c   1.000
_cell.angle_alpha   90.00
_cell.angle_beta   90.00
_cell.angle_gamma   90.00
#
_symmetry.space_group_name_H-M   'P 1'
#
loop_
_entity.id
_entity.type
_entity.pdbx_description
1 polymer ?
#
loop_
_entity_poly.entity_id
_entity_poly.type
_entity_poly.pdbx_seq_one_letter_code
_entity_poly.pdbx_strand_id
1 'polypeptide(L)'
;RLLSYTGTPTAAGVAQQARAWLTPVQCYNKIPWDAMKLNKAGFNVPESYSLLKMPPVGCLISALKKAEDRQEVILRLFNPAESATCDATVAFSREVISCSETMMDEHITTEENQGSNLSGPFLPGQSRTFSYRLA
;
A
#
# COMPACT_ATOMS: atom_id res chain seq x y z
N ARG A 1 -19.40 2.37 -15.18
CA ARG A 1 -19.12 0.94 -15.43
C ARG A 1 -19.96 0.12 -14.46
N LEU A 2 -20.75 -0.83 -14.95
CA LEU A 2 -21.46 -1.77 -14.08
C LEU A 2 -20.56 -2.99 -13.85
N LEU A 3 -20.52 -3.48 -12.61
CA LEU A 3 -19.80 -4.67 -12.23
C LEU A 3 -20.78 -5.64 -11.60
N SER A 4 -21.03 -6.75 -12.27
CA SER A 4 -21.80 -7.87 -11.70
C SER A 4 -20.89 -8.70 -10.81
N TYR A 5 -21.40 -9.09 -9.63
CA TYR A 5 -20.70 -9.98 -8.71
C TYR A 5 -21.67 -10.97 -8.08
N THR A 6 -21.14 -12.05 -7.52
CA THR A 6 -21.89 -13.08 -6.80
C THR A 6 -21.46 -13.12 -5.34
N GLY A 7 -22.38 -13.40 -4.41
CA GLY A 7 -22.10 -13.42 -2.98
C GLY A 7 -22.16 -12.03 -2.35
N THR A 8 -21.27 -11.73 -1.40
CA THR A 8 -21.23 -10.42 -0.72
C THR A 8 -20.27 -9.44 -1.42
N PRO A 9 -20.55 -8.12 -1.40
CA PRO A 9 -19.67 -7.12 -2.02
C PRO A 9 -18.24 -7.16 -1.49
N THR A 10 -18.07 -7.44 -0.20
CA THR A 10 -16.78 -7.53 0.48
C THR A 10 -15.97 -8.72 0.00
N ALA A 11 -16.58 -9.90 -0.10
CA ALA A 11 -15.91 -11.11 -0.60
C ALA A 11 -15.58 -11.00 -2.09
N ALA A 12 -16.41 -10.30 -2.87
CA ALA A 12 -16.16 -10.05 -4.28
C ALA A 12 -15.13 -8.93 -4.56
N GLY A 13 -14.64 -8.23 -3.52
CA GLY A 13 -13.64 -7.17 -3.67
C GLY A 13 -14.16 -5.95 -4.45
N VAL A 14 -15.47 -5.68 -4.41
CA VAL A 14 -16.11 -4.61 -5.21
C VAL A 14 -15.47 -3.25 -4.90
N ALA A 15 -15.16 -2.97 -3.63
CA ALA A 15 -14.55 -1.72 -3.22
C ALA A 15 -13.14 -1.52 -3.79
N GLN A 16 -12.32 -2.59 -3.83
CA GLN A 16 -10.98 -2.55 -4.43
C GLN A 16 -11.06 -2.32 -5.94
N GLN A 17 -12.01 -2.96 -6.62
CA GLN A 17 -12.22 -2.77 -8.05
C GLN A 17 -12.70 -1.35 -8.39
N ALA A 18 -13.62 -0.81 -7.59
CA ALA A 18 -14.08 0.58 -7.73
C ALA A 18 -12.92 1.57 -7.56
N ARG A 19 -12.07 1.36 -6.54
CA ARG A 19 -10.87 2.19 -6.33
C ARG A 19 -9.87 2.08 -7.48
N ALA A 20 -9.60 0.87 -7.96
CA ALA A 20 -8.70 0.63 -9.09
C ALA A 20 -9.22 1.32 -10.36
N TRP A 21 -10.54 1.34 -10.57
CA TRP A 21 -11.16 2.04 -11.68
C TRP A 21 -10.99 3.56 -11.62
N LEU A 22 -11.02 4.14 -10.42
CA LEU A 22 -10.78 5.58 -10.22
C LEU A 22 -9.30 5.97 -10.35
N THR A 23 -8.38 5.00 -10.30
CA THR A 23 -6.94 5.25 -10.34
C THR A 23 -6.40 5.00 -11.75
N PRO A 24 -6.13 6.05 -12.55
CA PRO A 24 -5.64 5.86 -13.90
C PRO A 24 -4.22 5.30 -13.91
N VAL A 25 -3.94 4.43 -14.89
CA VAL A 25 -2.58 3.97 -15.17
C VAL A 25 -1.76 5.15 -15.68
N GLN A 26 -0.63 5.40 -15.03
CA GLN A 26 0.30 6.47 -15.44
C GLN A 26 1.30 5.90 -16.43
N CYS A 27 1.36 6.51 -17.62
CA CYS A 27 2.31 6.18 -18.67
C CYS A 27 3.22 7.38 -18.90
N TYR A 28 4.54 7.15 -18.92
CA TYR A 28 5.52 8.15 -19.28
C TYR A 28 6.48 7.57 -20.31
N ASN A 29 6.75 8.33 -21.37
CA ASN A 29 7.71 7.94 -22.40
C ASN A 29 9.12 8.34 -21.97
N LYS A 30 9.93 7.37 -21.58
CA LYS A 30 11.33 7.58 -21.26
C LYS A 30 12.14 7.59 -22.56
N ILE A 31 12.56 8.77 -22.99
CA ILE A 31 13.45 8.89 -24.16
C ILE A 31 14.82 8.29 -23.80
N PRO A 32 15.39 7.41 -24.65
CA PRO A 32 16.73 6.87 -24.42
C PRO A 32 17.78 7.98 -24.39
N TRP A 33 18.73 7.89 -23.45
CA TRP A 33 19.81 8.87 -23.30
C TRP A 33 20.65 9.02 -24.57
N ASP A 34 20.85 7.90 -25.30
CA ASP A 34 21.63 7.83 -26.54
C ASP A 34 20.99 8.65 -27.67
N ALA A 35 19.65 8.69 -27.72
CA ALA A 35 18.90 9.47 -28.71
C ALA A 35 18.99 10.99 -28.47
N MET A 36 19.39 11.44 -27.28
CA MET A 36 19.41 12.86 -26.89
C MET A 36 20.77 13.35 -26.39
N LYS A 37 21.85 12.56 -26.52
CA LYS A 37 23.17 12.85 -25.93
C LYS A 37 23.10 13.28 -24.45
N LEU A 38 22.15 12.70 -23.71
CA LEU A 38 21.97 12.98 -22.28
C LEU A 38 22.95 12.14 -21.45
N ASN A 39 23.26 12.62 -20.24
CA ASN A 39 24.06 11.86 -19.29
C ASN A 39 23.40 10.52 -18.99
N LYS A 40 24.20 9.45 -18.98
CA LYS A 40 23.73 8.13 -18.59
C LYS A 40 23.25 8.19 -17.12
N ALA A 41 22.08 7.61 -16.85
CA ALA A 41 21.59 7.50 -15.48
C ALA A 41 22.61 6.71 -14.63
N GLY A 42 22.97 7.25 -13.47
CA GLY A 42 23.94 6.63 -12.55
C GLY A 42 23.39 5.44 -11.76
N PHE A 43 22.20 4.96 -12.09
CA PHE A 43 21.52 3.87 -11.41
C PHE A 43 20.78 3.00 -12.42
N ASN A 44 20.69 1.70 -12.12
CA ASN A 44 19.91 0.74 -12.88
C ASN A 44 18.64 0.39 -12.11
N VAL A 45 17.49 0.49 -12.77
CA VAL A 45 16.21 -0.02 -12.27
C VAL A 45 15.79 -1.21 -13.11
N PRO A 46 15.15 -2.23 -12.52
CA PRO A 46 14.60 -3.33 -13.30
C PRO A 46 13.50 -2.83 -14.24
N GLU A 47 13.27 -3.57 -15.33
CA GLU A 47 12.23 -3.28 -16.30
C GLU A 47 10.82 -3.36 -15.67
N SER A 48 10.62 -4.30 -14.75
CA SER A 48 9.39 -4.49 -14.00
C SER A 48 9.68 -4.54 -12.51
N TYR A 49 8.88 -3.82 -11.72
CA TYR A 49 8.99 -3.77 -10.27
C TYR A 49 7.62 -3.64 -9.63
N SER A 50 7.41 -4.38 -8.53
CA SER A 50 6.26 -4.23 -7.64
C SER A 50 6.79 -3.77 -6.29
N LEU A 51 6.31 -2.65 -5.76
CA LEU A 51 6.74 -2.21 -4.41
C LEU A 51 6.19 -3.13 -3.32
N LEU A 52 4.90 -3.45 -3.43
CA LEU A 52 4.18 -4.31 -2.50
C LEU A 52 3.12 -5.13 -3.24
N LYS A 53 2.62 -6.18 -2.57
CA LYS A 53 1.50 -7.02 -3.00
C LYS A 53 0.49 -7.11 -1.86
N MET A 54 -0.79 -7.11 -2.23
CA MET A 54 -1.92 -7.30 -1.33
C MET A 54 -2.98 -8.18 -1.99
N PRO A 55 -3.76 -8.94 -1.20
CA PRO A 55 -4.94 -9.62 -1.72
C PRO A 55 -5.93 -8.64 -2.39
N PRO A 56 -6.67 -9.07 -3.42
CA PRO A 56 -7.65 -8.22 -4.11
C PRO A 56 -8.95 -8.00 -3.30
N VAL A 57 -9.04 -8.58 -2.10
CA VAL A 57 -10.20 -8.56 -1.21
C VAL A 57 -9.76 -8.17 0.20
N GLY A 58 -10.70 -7.69 1.02
CA GLY A 58 -10.42 -7.30 2.40
C GLY A 58 -10.02 -5.82 2.54
N CYS A 59 -8.96 -5.54 3.30
CA CYS A 59 -8.50 -4.18 3.56
C CYS A 59 -7.96 -3.48 2.29
N LEU A 60 -8.28 -2.19 2.17
CA LEU A 60 -7.92 -1.36 1.03
C LEU A 60 -6.80 -0.39 1.42
N ILE A 61 -5.93 -0.04 0.48
CA ILE A 61 -4.96 1.05 0.69
C ILE A 61 -5.69 2.38 0.55
N SER A 62 -5.69 3.21 1.58
CA SER A 62 -6.20 4.58 1.50
C SER A 62 -5.09 5.59 1.26
N ALA A 63 -3.88 5.33 1.77
CA ALA A 63 -2.71 6.15 1.51
C ALA A 63 -1.43 5.31 1.41
N LEU A 64 -0.56 5.70 0.49
CA LEU A 64 0.82 5.19 0.37
C LEU A 64 1.71 6.40 0.09
N LYS A 65 2.52 6.80 1.07
CA LYS A 65 3.42 7.96 0.96
C LYS A 65 4.78 7.66 1.58
N LYS A 66 5.75 8.53 1.32
CA LYS A 66 6.95 8.61 2.14
C LYS A 66 6.59 9.38 3.42
N ALA A 67 7.15 8.97 4.55
CA ALA A 67 7.08 9.75 5.77
C ALA A 67 7.72 11.14 5.61
N GLU A 68 7.22 12.11 6.35
CA GLU A 68 7.57 13.53 6.15
C GLU A 68 9.02 13.83 6.54
N ASP A 69 9.46 13.32 7.68
CA ASP A 69 10.74 13.62 8.33
C ASP A 69 11.74 12.45 8.31
N ARG A 70 11.28 11.23 8.01
CA ARG A 70 12.06 9.98 8.10
C ARG A 70 12.13 9.20 6.78
N GLN A 71 13.07 8.27 6.69
CA GLN A 71 13.27 7.39 5.54
C GLN A 71 12.42 6.12 5.66
N GLU A 72 11.09 6.32 5.77
CA GLU A 72 10.13 5.23 5.95
C GLU A 72 8.95 5.42 4.99
N VAL A 73 8.28 4.31 4.70
CA VAL A 73 7.06 4.27 3.88
C VAL A 73 5.86 4.24 4.81
N ILE A 74 4.97 5.19 4.65
CA ILE A 74 3.70 5.22 5.37
C ILE A 74 2.64 4.54 4.50
N LEU A 75 2.04 3.50 5.05
CA LEU A 75 0.94 2.76 4.45
C LEU A 75 -0.28 2.86 5.36
N ARG A 76 -1.38 3.40 4.82
CA ARG A 76 -2.66 3.44 5.51
C ARG A 76 -3.62 2.46 4.87
N LEU A 77 -4.21 1.62 5.70
CA LEU A 77 -5.17 0.61 5.33
C LEU A 77 -6.52 0.91 5.95
N PHE A 78 -7.59 0.58 5.23
CA PHE A 78 -8.96 0.81 5.64
C PHE A 78 -9.80 -0.45 5.43
N ASN A 79 -10.63 -0.80 6.41
CA ASN A 79 -11.61 -1.87 6.30
C ASN A 79 -12.94 -1.33 5.74
N PRO A 80 -13.33 -1.71 4.51
CA PRO A 80 -14.58 -1.25 3.91
C PRO A 80 -15.82 -1.98 4.42
N ALA A 81 -15.69 -3.03 5.25
CA ALA A 81 -16.83 -3.75 5.76
C ALA A 81 -17.57 -2.95 6.86
N GLU A 82 -18.91 -2.98 6.79
CA GLU A 82 -19.78 -2.27 7.76
C GLU A 82 -19.88 -3.00 9.10
N SER A 83 -19.77 -4.33 9.10
CA SER A 83 -20.01 -5.16 10.29
C SER A 83 -18.97 -6.25 10.54
N ALA A 84 -18.13 -6.58 9.55
CA ALA A 84 -17.13 -7.63 9.66
C ALA A 84 -15.74 -7.08 9.95
N THR A 85 -14.99 -7.77 10.80
CA THR A 85 -13.54 -7.54 10.94
C THR A 85 -12.81 -8.09 9.72
N CYS A 86 -11.65 -7.52 9.42
CA CYS A 86 -10.82 -7.96 8.29
C CYS A 86 -9.36 -8.03 8.70
N ASP A 87 -8.69 -9.11 8.32
CA ASP A 87 -7.23 -9.17 8.39
C ASP A 87 -6.61 -8.44 7.19
N ALA A 88 -5.44 -7.85 7.41
CA ALA A 88 -4.65 -7.23 6.36
C ALA A 88 -3.36 -8.01 6.14
N THR A 89 -3.07 -8.30 4.87
CA THR A 89 -1.81 -8.91 4.46
C THR A 89 -1.13 -8.02 3.44
N VAL A 90 0.09 -7.58 3.76
CA VAL A 90 0.92 -6.75 2.88
C VAL A 90 2.28 -7.41 2.78
N ALA A 91 2.72 -7.70 1.56
CA ALA A 91 4.05 -8.21 1.28
C ALA A 91 4.84 -7.18 0.49
N PHE A 92 5.92 -6.65 1.06
CA PHE A 92 6.86 -5.78 0.35
C PHE A 92 7.88 -6.61 -0.44
N SER A 93 8.36 -6.07 -1.57
CA SER A 93 9.40 -6.74 -2.37
C SER A 93 10.81 -6.55 -1.78
N ARG A 94 10.99 -5.56 -0.91
CA ARG A 94 12.21 -5.37 -0.10
C ARG A 94 11.97 -5.93 1.30
N GLU A 95 13.05 -6.32 1.96
CA GLU A 95 13.00 -6.76 3.35
C GLU A 95 12.47 -5.62 4.24
N VAL A 96 11.52 -5.96 5.12
CA VAL A 96 10.96 -5.04 6.10
C VAL A 96 11.81 -5.14 7.36
N ILE A 97 12.59 -4.10 7.64
CA ILE A 97 13.43 -4.00 8.85
C ILE A 97 12.55 -3.81 10.08
N SER A 98 11.56 -2.93 9.98
CA SER A 98 10.64 -2.65 11.07
C SER A 98 9.29 -2.17 10.56
N CYS A 99 8.23 -2.52 11.28
CA CYS A 99 6.88 -2.01 11.09
C CYS A 99 6.37 -1.48 12.44
N SER A 100 5.85 -0.25 12.47
CA SER A 100 5.19 0.31 13.64
C SER A 100 3.85 0.94 13.26
N GLU A 101 2.85 0.78 14.11
CA GLU A 101 1.59 1.51 13.95
C GLU A 101 1.78 2.97 14.38
N THR A 102 1.16 3.86 13.64
CA THR A 102 1.21 5.30 13.88
C THR A 102 -0.18 5.88 13.89
N MET A 103 -0.30 7.03 14.53
CA MET A 103 -1.46 7.88 14.40
C MET A 103 -1.54 8.49 12.99
N MET A 104 -2.63 9.20 12.71
CA MET A 104 -2.89 9.80 11.39
C MET A 104 -1.88 10.89 11.01
N ASP A 105 -1.21 11.46 12.01
CA ASP A 105 -0.12 12.45 11.95
C ASP A 105 1.28 11.81 11.92
N GLU A 106 1.37 10.49 11.73
CA GLU A 106 2.62 9.72 11.64
C GLU A 106 3.41 9.58 12.95
N HIS A 107 2.92 10.14 14.06
CA HIS A 107 3.53 9.93 15.37
C HIS A 107 3.34 8.48 15.82
N ILE A 108 4.44 7.88 16.29
CA ILE A 108 4.47 6.49 16.74
C ILE A 108 3.76 6.42 18.10
N THR A 109 2.78 5.54 18.21
CA THR A 109 2.17 5.23 19.50
C THR A 109 3.17 4.39 20.29
N THR A 110 3.80 5.00 21.30
CA THR A 110 4.68 4.32 22.24
C THR A 110 3.96 3.10 22.83
N GLU A 111 4.56 1.92 22.67
CA GLU A 111 4.36 0.64 23.41
C GLU A 111 3.90 -0.61 22.63
N GLU A 112 3.45 -0.55 21.36
CA GLU A 112 3.11 -1.78 20.65
C GLU A 112 4.23 -2.32 19.75
N ASN A 113 4.83 -3.42 20.24
CA ASN A 113 5.65 -4.45 19.59
C ASN A 113 6.30 -4.08 18.24
N GLN A 114 7.64 -3.98 18.27
CA GLN A 114 8.51 -4.04 17.10
C GLN A 114 8.39 -5.41 16.40
N GLY A 115 7.32 -5.58 15.62
CA GLY A 115 7.10 -6.74 14.76
C GLY A 115 7.42 -6.40 13.31
N SER A 116 7.75 -7.41 12.52
CA SER A 116 7.83 -7.30 11.05
C SER A 116 6.46 -7.33 10.36
N ASN A 117 5.39 -7.60 11.11
CA ASN A 117 4.04 -7.85 10.60
C ASN A 117 3.00 -6.91 11.21
N LEU A 118 1.90 -6.74 10.47
CA LEU A 118 0.70 -6.01 10.92
C LEU A 118 0.13 -6.66 12.18
N SER A 119 -0.06 -5.88 13.25
CA SER A 119 -0.62 -6.37 14.51
C SER A 119 -2.15 -6.34 14.46
N GLY A 120 -2.84 -7.47 14.66
CA GLY A 120 -4.29 -7.53 14.90
C GLY A 120 -5.22 -7.18 13.70
N PRO A 121 -6.51 -7.57 13.79
CA PRO A 121 -7.49 -7.33 12.75
C PRO A 121 -7.93 -5.86 12.67
N PHE A 122 -8.57 -5.49 11.58
CA PHE A 122 -9.23 -4.19 11.41
C PHE A 122 -10.71 -4.32 11.79
N LEU A 123 -11.16 -3.45 12.68
CA LEU A 123 -12.58 -3.31 13.02
C LEU A 123 -13.38 -2.76 11.82
N PRO A 124 -14.71 -2.97 11.80
CA PRO A 124 -15.55 -2.42 10.74
C PRO A 124 -15.39 -0.91 10.60
N GLY A 125 -15.16 -0.42 9.38
CA GLY A 125 -14.91 1.00 9.10
C GLY A 125 -13.62 1.59 9.70
N GLN A 126 -12.73 0.77 10.26
CA GLN A 126 -11.50 1.24 10.88
C GLN A 126 -10.44 1.56 9.81
N SER A 127 -9.71 2.65 10.05
CA SER A 127 -8.49 3.00 9.31
C SER A 127 -7.29 2.94 10.25
N ARG A 128 -6.22 2.26 9.83
CA ARG A 128 -4.96 2.15 10.60
C ARG A 128 -3.77 2.52 9.73
N THR A 129 -2.78 3.18 10.32
CA THR A 129 -1.61 3.71 9.61
C THR A 129 -0.36 3.02 10.13
N PHE A 130 0.51 2.59 9.23
CA PHE A 130 1.75 1.89 9.57
C PHE A 130 2.92 2.60 8.92
N SER A 131 4.03 2.67 9.67
CA SER A 131 5.32 3.08 9.14
C SER A 131 6.21 1.86 8.92
N TYR A 132 6.70 1.71 7.70
CA TYR A 132 7.57 0.64 7.26
C TYR A 132 8.97 1.18 6.98
N ARG A 133 9.97 0.60 7.64
CA ARG A 133 11.37 0.77 7.28
C ARG A 133 11.80 -0.40 6.40
N LEU A 134 12.21 -0.10 5.18
CA LEU A 134 12.64 -1.10 4.19
C LEU A 134 14.17 -1.09 4.08
N ALA A 135 14.78 -2.26 3.92
CA ALA A 135 16.24 -2.44 3.75
C ALA A 135 16.71 -1.99 2.39
#